data_AF-A0A432IP36-F1
#
_entry.id   AF-A0A432IP36-F1
#
_cell.length_a   1.000
_cell.length_b   1.000
_cell.length_c   1.000
_cell.angle_alpha   90.00
_cell.angle_beta   90.00
_cell.angle_gamma   90.00
#
_symmetry.space_group_name_H-M   'P 1'
#
loop_
_entity.id
_entity.type
_entity.pdbx_description
1 polymer ?
#
loop_
_entity_poly.entity_id
_entity_poly.type
_entity_poly.pdbx_seq_one_letter_code
_entity_poly.pdbx_strand_id
1 'polypeptide(L)' 'MKKKDIYTLALLIVLTLTTAIFSTHLNHLKYVTVIILGLSAIKFMLVAFQFMELKKANPFWKSIIVIYLILFVTIVSVSL' A
#
# COMPACT_ATOMS: atom_id res chain seq x y z
N MET A 1 20.13 8.94 -3.45
CA MET A 1 18.97 8.15 -3.91
C MET A 1 19.34 7.45 -5.19
N LYS A 2 19.06 6.15 -5.33
CA LYS A 2 19.23 5.46 -6.61
C LYS A 2 18.09 5.91 -7.53
N LYS A 3 18.30 5.93 -8.85
CA LYS A 3 17.25 6.33 -9.82
C LYS A 3 15.94 5.56 -9.61
N LYS A 4 16.04 4.28 -9.19
CA LYS A 4 14.92 3.39 -8.87
C LYS A 4 14.03 3.89 -7.72
N ASP A 5 14.62 4.57 -6.73
CA ASP A 5 13.89 5.07 -5.55
C ASP A 5 13.06 6.30 -5.91
N ILE A 6 13.56 7.13 -6.82
CA ILE A 6 12.87 8.32 -7.32
C ILE A 6 11.61 7.93 -8.10
N TYR A 7 11.68 6.90 -8.94
CA TYR A 7 10.50 6.37 -9.64
C TYR A 7 9.44 5.84 -8.67
N THR A 8 9.85 5.13 -7.61
CA THR A 8 8.91 4.65 -6.59
C THR A 8 8.30 5.80 -5.81
N LEU A 9 9.06 6.85 -5.54
CA LEU A 9 8.55 8.05 -4.86
C LEU A 9 7.50 8.78 -5.73
N ALA A 10 7.77 8.95 -7.02
CA ALA A 10 6.79 9.52 -7.96
C ALA A 10 5.51 8.67 -8.02
N LEU A 11 5.64 7.34 -8.06
CA LEU A 11 4.49 6.44 -8.03
C LEU A 11 3.67 6.59 -6.73
N LEU A 12 4.32 6.71 -5.57
CA LEU A 12 3.65 6.93 -4.28
C LEU A 12 2.89 8.27 -4.23
N ILE A 13 3.43 9.32 -4.85
CA ILE A 13 2.76 10.62 -4.97
C ILE A 13 1.49 10.47 -5.80
N VAL A 14 1.58 9.85 -6.97
CA VAL A 14 0.40 9.59 -7.82
C VAL A 14 -0.65 8.77 -7.06
N LEU A 15 -0.21 7.73 -6.36
CA LEU A 15 -1.09 6.87 -5.55
C LEU A 15 -1.73 7.63 -4.37
N THR A 16 -1.14 8.75 -3.94
CA THR A 16 -1.68 9.61 -2.88
C THR A 16 -2.70 10.61 -3.41
N LEU A 17 -2.43 11.19 -4.57
CA LEU A 17 -3.40 12.03 -5.28
C LEU A 17 -4.65 11.23 -5.66
N THR A 18 -4.50 10.00 -6.15
CA THR A 18 -5.66 9.15 -6.44
C THR A 18 -6.48 8.88 -5.19
N THR A 19 -5.86 8.48 -4.06
CA THR A 19 -6.62 8.27 -2.81
C THR A 19 -7.40 9.51 -2.36
N ALA A 20 -6.86 10.71 -2.53
CA ALA A 20 -7.54 11.96 -2.16
C ALA A 20 -8.74 12.28 -3.07
N ILE A 21 -8.64 11.95 -4.36
CA ILE A 21 -9.76 12.10 -5.30
C ILE A 21 -10.87 11.10 -4.94
N PHE A 22 -10.52 9.83 -4.72
CA PHE A 22 -11.47 8.79 -4.34
C PHE A 22 -12.20 9.09 -3.02
N SER A 23 -11.52 9.68 -2.02
CA SER A 23 -12.15 10.04 -0.74
C SER A 23 -13.15 11.19 -0.84
N THR A 24 -13.02 12.06 -1.85
CA THR A 24 -13.79 13.30 -1.96
C THR A 24 -14.97 13.17 -2.92
N HIS A 25 -14.86 12.32 -3.95
CA HIS A 25 -15.83 12.28 -5.05
C HIS A 25 -16.84 11.12 -5.00
N LEU A 26 -16.63 10.09 -4.18
CA LEU A 26 -17.48 8.91 -4.16
C LEU A 26 -18.26 8.84 -2.83
N ASN A 27 -19.58 9.04 -2.91
CA ASN A 27 -20.47 8.99 -1.73
C ASN A 27 -20.80 7.56 -1.26
N HIS A 28 -20.33 6.53 -1.96
CA HIS A 28 -20.59 5.13 -1.58
C HIS A 28 -19.55 4.64 -0.56
N LEU A 29 -19.76 5.00 0.71
CA LEU A 29 -18.80 4.85 1.82
C LEU A 29 -18.12 3.47 1.90
N LYS A 30 -18.87 2.37 1.71
CA LYS A 30 -18.30 1.01 1.79
C LYS A 30 -17.31 0.70 0.65
N TYR A 31 -17.69 0.90 -0.61
CA TYR A 31 -16.80 0.60 -1.74
C TYR A 31 -15.57 1.48 -1.77
N VAL A 32 -15.72 2.76 -1.41
CA VAL A 32 -14.61 3.72 -1.35
C VAL A 32 -13.59 3.31 -0.30
N THR A 33 -14.05 2.86 0.86
CA THR A 33 -13.13 2.47 1.93
C THR A 33 -12.36 1.20 1.57
N VAL A 34 -12.98 0.21 0.91
CA VAL A 34 -12.27 -0.97 0.40
C VAL A 34 -11.23 -0.59 -0.66
N ILE A 35 -11.55 0.35 -1.56
CA ILE A 35 -10.61 0.85 -2.57
C ILE A 35 -9.42 1.56 -1.92
N ILE A 36 -9.67 2.43 -0.93
CA ILE A 36 -8.61 3.13 -0.19
C ILE A 36 -7.75 2.14 0.58
N LEU A 37 -8.33 1.11 1.18
CA LEU A 37 -7.61 0.04 1.86
C LEU A 37 -6.67 -0.71 0.90
N GLY A 38 -7.17 -1.08 -0.29
CA GLY A 38 -6.36 -1.70 -1.35
C GLY A 38 -5.22 -0.79 -1.82
N LEU A 39 -5.49 0.50 -2.05
CA LEU A 39 -4.47 1.48 -2.41
C LEU A 39 -3.41 1.65 -1.31
N SER A 40 -3.83 1.61 -0.04
CA SER A 40 -2.93 1.65 1.12
C SER A 40 -2.03 0.42 1.19
N ALA A 41 -2.56 -0.77 0.94
CA ALA A 41 -1.78 -2.01 0.89
C ALA A 41 -0.69 -1.97 -0.20
N ILE A 42 -1.02 -1.42 -1.38
CA ILE A 42 -0.05 -1.24 -2.47
C ILE A 42 1.05 -0.24 -2.05
N LYS A 43 0.68 0.89 -1.43
CA LYS A 43 1.66 1.88 -0.90
C LYS A 43 2.61 1.23 0.10
N PHE A 44 2.06 0.48 1.05
CA PHE A 44 2.87 -0.21 2.05
C PHE A 44 3.87 -1.17 1.41
N MET A 45 3.44 -1.95 0.42
CA MET A 45 4.33 -2.88 -0.28
C MET A 45 5.45 -2.15 -1.05
N LEU A 46 5.14 -1.06 -1.73
CA LEU A 46 6.15 -0.22 -2.41
C LEU A 46 7.19 0.32 -1.42
N VAL A 47 6.74 0.80 -0.26
CA VAL A 47 7.63 1.31 0.78
C VAL A 47 8.48 0.20 1.38
N ALA A 48 7.86 -0.91 1.76
CA ALA A 48 8.53 -2.08 2.32
C ALA A 48 9.63 -2.61 1.38
N PHE A 49 9.31 -2.86 0.11
CA PHE A 49 10.28 -3.49 -0.79
C PHE A 49 11.32 -2.51 -1.36
N GLN A 50 10.98 -1.24 -1.59
CA GLN A 50 11.91 -0.29 -2.21
C GLN A 50 12.66 0.57 -1.20
N PHE A 51 11.99 1.11 -0.18
CA PHE A 51 12.61 2.05 0.77
C PHE A 51 13.18 1.35 2.01
N MET A 52 12.55 0.28 2.50
CA MET A 52 13.10 -0.52 3.61
C MET A 52 14.12 -1.57 3.13
N GLU A 53 14.51 -1.54 1.85
CA GLU A 53 15.42 -2.50 1.20
C GLU A 53 15.08 -3.98 1.47
N LEU A 54 13.81 -4.32 1.77
CA LEU A 54 13.40 -5.71 2.05
C LEU A 54 13.69 -6.65 0.87
N LYS A 55 13.89 -6.12 -0.34
CA LYS A 55 14.39 -6.90 -1.49
C LYS A 55 15.70 -7.63 -1.20
N LYS A 56 16.62 -7.05 -0.41
CA LYS A 56 17.88 -7.68 0.00
C LYS A 56 17.78 -8.50 1.29
N ALA A 57 16.68 -8.37 2.03
CA ALA A 57 16.50 -9.09 3.28
C ALA A 57 16.26 -10.59 3.05
N ASN A 58 16.48 -11.36 4.13
CA ASN A 58 16.20 -12.79 4.17
C ASN A 58 14.74 -13.07 3.77
N PRO A 59 14.47 -14.20 3.09
CA PRO A 59 13.12 -14.56 2.66
C PRO A 59 12.13 -14.62 3.82
N PHE A 60 12.60 -14.95 5.03
CA PHE A 60 11.82 -14.91 6.27
C PHE A 60 11.13 -13.56 6.52
N TRP A 61 11.87 -12.45 6.40
CA TRP A 61 11.33 -11.10 6.61
C TRP A 61 10.33 -10.71 5.52
N LYS A 62 10.61 -11.08 4.27
CA LYS A 62 9.70 -10.85 3.15
C LYS A 62 8.36 -11.55 3.40
N SER A 63 8.38 -12.81 3.83
CA SER A 63 7.17 -13.57 4.12
C SER A 63 6.37 -13.00 5.27
N ILE A 64 7.02 -12.62 6.38
CA ILE A 64 6.32 -12.01 7.54
C ILE A 64 5.57 -10.74 7.15
N ILE A 65 6.21 -9.84 6.41
CA ILE A 65 5.59 -8.59 5.97
C ILE A 65 4.39 -8.84 5.05
N VAL A 66 4.50 -9.80 4.14
CA VAL A 66 3.39 -10.16 3.23
C VAL A 66 2.24 -10.80 4.01
N ILE A 67 2.53 -11.72 4.93
CA ILE A 67 1.51 -12.36 5.78
C ILE A 67 0.80 -11.31 6.65
N TYR A 68 1.57 -10.41 7.27
CA TYR A 68 1.02 -9.30 8.05
C TYR A 68 0.08 -8.44 7.20
N LEU A 69 0.49 -8.05 5.99
CA LEU A 69 -0.32 -7.23 5.10
C LEU A 69 -1.63 -7.93 4.74
N ILE A 70 -1.58 -9.23 4.39
CA ILE A 70 -2.78 -10.02 4.04
C ILE A 70 -3.73 -10.09 5.23
N LEU A 71 -3.22 -10.40 6.42
CA LEU A 71 -4.03 -10.43 7.65
C LEU A 71 -4.65 -9.07 7.94
N PHE A 72 -3.86 -8.00 7.87
CA PHE A 72 -4.33 -6.64 8.10
C PHE A 72 -5.47 -6.27 7.15
N VAL A 73 -5.28 -6.47 5.85
CA VAL A 73 -6.32 -6.15 4.85
C VAL A 73 -7.57 -6.99 5.07
N THR A 74 -7.42 -8.28 5.37
CA THR A 74 -8.55 -9.19 5.60
C THR A 74 -9.36 -8.78 6.83
N ILE A 75 -8.67 -8.54 7.95
CA ILE A 75 -9.32 -8.15 9.22
C ILE A 75 -10.06 -6.82 9.04
N VAL A 76 -9.40 -5.83 8.44
CA VAL A 76 -10.02 -4.50 8.24
C VAL A 76 -11.19 -4.58 7.26
N SER A 77 -11.10 -5.41 6.21
CA SER A 77 -12.19 -5.60 5.25
C SER A 77 -13.41 -6.28 5.87
N VAL A 78 -13.20 -7.26 6.76
CA VAL A 78 -14.29 -7.94 7.49
C VAL A 78 -14.95 -7.00 8.49
N SER A 79 -14.20 -6.06 9.08
CA SER A 79 -14.74 -5.09 10.05
C SER A 79 -15.56 -3.95 9.44
N LEU A 80 -15.68 -3.89 8.11
CA LEU A 80 -16.23 -2.74 7.37
C LEU A 80 -17.70 -2.92 6.91
#